data_AF-A0A2E6XKW0-F1
#
_entry.id   AF-A0A2E6XKW0-F1
#
_cell.length_a   1.000
_cell.length_b   1.000
_cell.length_c   1.000
_cell.angle_alpha   90.00
_cell.angle_beta   90.00
_cell.angle_gamma   90.00
#
_symmetry.space_group_name_H-M   'P 1'
#
loop_
_entity.id
_entity.type
_entity.pdbx_description
1 polymer ?
#
loop_
_entity_poly.entity_id
_entity_poly.type
_entity_poly.pdbx_seq_one_letter_code
_entity_poly.pdbx_strand_id
1 'polypeptide(L)'
;MIATLTRDEDVMRIWTYLRPFSHSGYDYTVEVFFTFSQTVSRLFKGRELLDEQSVHHMDGVQTFVHALRVESGELLRIEAGYVSWWSVGIAVFQGDHKVYESHPGKNVRFAEGMMQGAAPSAAGDFLVNTPTTGLNLGEMGETNQSKWQRNKYSIYADLALGALFYLVGKFTGDLALAAIVGATGGLTLVVVQRFATVDLLGGFAVFGTIMLVISATFSLALQDDYWVQMKGTILGLLTASIFMIDGVFRQGAYFGARIERYMPLPLHHNRIAIGMSGTGIVMALANYYVAENFSEDFWLTWTTFLDMPLSIALFYAVIFWARRKSTDPV
;
A
#
# COMPACT_ATOMS: atom_id res chain seq x y z
N MET A 1 26.39 25.01 -30.56
CA MET A 1 25.21 24.87 -31.44
C MET A 1 24.17 24.09 -30.64
N ILE A 2 23.14 24.80 -30.16
CA ILE A 2 22.09 24.28 -29.29
C ILE A 2 21.08 23.57 -30.19
N ALA A 3 20.89 22.27 -30.01
CA ALA A 3 19.94 21.47 -30.78
C ALA A 3 19.19 20.50 -29.86
N THR A 4 18.04 20.99 -29.41
CA THR A 4 16.73 20.34 -29.34
C THR A 4 16.68 18.89 -28.84
N LEU A 5 16.43 18.74 -27.54
CA LEU A 5 15.84 17.54 -26.95
C LEU A 5 14.43 17.36 -27.56
N THR A 6 14.21 16.28 -28.29
CA THR A 6 12.86 15.82 -28.65
C THR A 6 12.14 15.45 -27.36
N ARG A 7 11.20 16.30 -26.97
CA ARG A 7 10.45 16.27 -25.73
C ARG A 7 9.26 15.32 -25.90
N ASP A 8 9.30 14.23 -25.15
CA ASP A 8 8.17 13.30 -24.93
C ASP A 8 7.17 14.01 -24.02
N GLU A 9 6.23 14.77 -24.60
CA GLU A 9 5.50 15.84 -23.89
C GLU A 9 4.22 15.45 -23.12
N ASP A 10 3.70 14.22 -23.18
CA ASP A 10 2.35 13.97 -22.65
C ASP A 10 2.24 13.14 -21.36
N VAL A 11 3.36 12.77 -20.71
CA VAL A 11 3.30 11.96 -19.49
C VAL A 11 4.01 12.66 -18.33
N MET A 12 3.23 13.05 -17.32
CA MET A 12 3.76 13.63 -16.08
C MET A 12 4.58 12.58 -15.32
N ARG A 13 5.89 12.81 -15.25
CA ARG A 13 6.86 11.94 -14.54
C ARG A 13 7.05 12.47 -13.12
N ILE A 14 6.87 11.61 -12.13
CA ILE A 14 7.10 11.92 -10.72
C ILE A 14 8.59 11.81 -10.39
N TRP A 15 9.24 10.75 -10.90
CA TRP A 15 10.64 10.46 -10.62
C TRP A 15 11.24 9.59 -11.72
N THR A 16 12.55 9.70 -11.93
CA THR A 16 13.29 8.94 -12.95
C THR A 16 14.62 8.44 -12.40
N TYR A 17 14.92 7.16 -12.61
CA TYR A 17 16.22 6.55 -12.42
C TYR A 17 16.91 6.33 -13.77
N LEU A 18 18.15 6.78 -13.88
CA LEU A 18 19.02 6.50 -15.03
C LEU A 18 20.13 5.53 -14.61
N ARG A 19 20.35 4.49 -15.41
CA ARG A 19 21.35 3.46 -15.18
C ARG A 19 22.15 3.22 -16.47
N PRO A 20 23.21 4.01 -16.70
CA PRO A 20 24.10 3.81 -17.83
C PRO A 20 25.00 2.59 -17.62
N PHE A 21 25.29 1.85 -18.68
CA PHE A 21 26.28 0.77 -18.69
C PHE A 21 26.89 0.62 -20.09
N SER A 22 28.13 0.17 -20.16
CA SER A 22 28.82 -0.07 -21.42
C SER A 22 29.03 -1.57 -21.63
N HIS A 23 28.76 -2.06 -22.83
CA HIS A 23 28.96 -3.47 -23.18
C HIS A 23 29.34 -3.60 -24.66
N SER A 24 30.36 -4.41 -24.94
CA SER A 24 30.86 -4.67 -26.31
C SER A 24 31.13 -3.40 -27.14
N GLY A 25 31.68 -2.36 -26.49
CA GLY A 25 32.03 -1.09 -27.14
C GLY A 25 30.85 -0.13 -27.39
N TYR A 26 29.64 -0.47 -26.93
CA TYR A 26 28.47 0.40 -27.02
C TYR A 26 28.02 0.87 -25.63
N ASP A 27 27.52 2.10 -25.59
CA ASP A 27 26.93 2.69 -24.39
C ASP A 27 25.41 2.53 -24.41
N TYR A 28 24.90 1.91 -23.35
CA TYR A 28 23.49 1.69 -23.11
C TYR A 28 23.03 2.49 -21.90
N THR A 29 21.74 2.81 -21.85
CA THR A 29 21.12 3.41 -20.66
C THR A 29 19.74 2.84 -20.45
N VAL A 30 19.51 2.31 -19.24
CA VAL A 30 18.16 1.98 -18.78
C VAL A 30 17.60 3.18 -18.04
N GLU A 31 16.46 3.67 -18.50
CA GLU A 31 15.66 4.69 -17.85
C GLU A 31 14.43 4.03 -17.22
N VAL A 32 14.25 4.17 -15.89
CA VAL A 32 13.04 3.72 -15.20
C VAL A 32 12.36 4.93 -14.57
N PHE A 33 11.14 5.25 -14.98
CA PHE A 33 10.40 6.39 -14.47
C PHE A 33 9.00 6.02 -13.96
N PHE A 34 8.50 6.84 -13.04
CA PHE A 34 7.20 6.68 -12.41
C PHE A 34 6.25 7.76 -12.88
N THR A 35 5.02 7.36 -13.19
CA THR A 35 3.89 8.25 -13.44
C THR A 35 2.92 8.14 -12.25
N PHE A 36 1.72 8.72 -12.35
CA PHE A 36 0.69 8.49 -11.32
C PHE A 36 0.15 7.06 -11.32
N SER A 37 0.12 6.39 -12.48
CA SER A 37 -0.57 5.11 -12.66
C SER A 37 0.35 3.97 -13.05
N GLN A 38 1.55 4.26 -13.57
CA GLN A 38 2.45 3.26 -14.14
C GLN A 38 3.91 3.49 -13.76
N THR A 39 4.67 2.40 -13.73
CA THR A 39 6.13 2.41 -13.82
C THR A 39 6.53 2.00 -15.23
N VAL A 40 7.44 2.74 -15.84
CA VAL A 40 7.89 2.52 -17.22
C VAL A 40 9.40 2.32 -17.22
N SER A 41 9.88 1.31 -17.96
CA SER A 41 11.30 1.03 -18.18
C SER A 41 11.62 1.10 -19.66
N ARG A 42 12.64 1.89 -20.02
CA ARG A 42 13.13 2.09 -21.38
C ARG A 42 14.60 1.73 -21.47
N LEU A 43 14.98 1.08 -22.55
CA LEU A 43 16.36 0.75 -22.86
C LEU A 43 16.83 1.52 -24.09
N PHE A 44 17.91 2.27 -23.93
CA PHE A 44 18.54 3.04 -25.00
C PHE A 44 19.92 2.49 -25.34
N LYS A 45 20.30 2.59 -26.62
CA LYS A 45 21.69 2.49 -27.11
C LYS A 45 22.07 3.85 -27.67
N GLY A 46 22.89 4.61 -26.95
CA GLY A 46 23.10 6.03 -27.22
C GLY A 46 21.78 6.82 -27.14
N ARG A 47 21.25 7.24 -28.30
CA ARG A 47 19.96 7.96 -28.42
C ARG A 47 18.83 7.12 -29.01
N GLU A 48 19.13 5.90 -29.45
CA GLU A 48 18.15 5.01 -30.06
C GLU A 48 17.40 4.23 -28.97
N LEU A 49 16.07 4.32 -28.97
CA LEU A 49 15.21 3.52 -28.09
C LEU A 49 15.16 2.09 -28.66
N LEU A 50 15.60 1.12 -27.88
CA LEU A 50 15.63 -0.30 -28.27
C LEU A 50 14.44 -1.08 -27.72
N ASP A 51 13.97 -0.74 -26.52
CA ASP A 51 12.82 -1.41 -25.89
C ASP A 51 12.13 -0.48 -24.88
N GLU A 52 10.82 -0.67 -24.71
CA GLU A 52 9.98 0.03 -23.74
C GLU A 52 8.95 -0.93 -23.14
N GLN A 53 8.87 -0.97 -21.82
CA GLN A 53 7.92 -1.78 -21.08
C GLN A 53 7.25 -0.92 -20.01
N SER A 54 5.98 -1.20 -19.70
CA SER A 54 5.25 -0.50 -18.64
C SER A 54 4.42 -1.47 -17.81
N VAL A 55 4.29 -1.17 -16.52
CA VAL A 55 3.50 -1.93 -15.54
C VAL A 55 2.61 -0.96 -14.79
N HIS A 56 1.32 -1.27 -14.67
CA HIS A 56 0.40 -0.46 -13.88
C HIS A 56 0.64 -0.71 -12.38
N HIS A 57 0.58 0.32 -11.54
CA HIS A 57 0.86 0.19 -10.10
C HIS A 57 -0.06 -0.82 -9.39
N MET A 58 -1.25 -1.08 -9.95
CA MET A 58 -2.20 -2.06 -9.44
C MET A 58 -1.83 -3.52 -9.75
N ASP A 59 -0.93 -3.73 -10.72
CA ASP A 59 -0.47 -5.05 -11.16
C ASP A 59 0.72 -5.56 -10.31
N GLY A 60 1.09 -4.81 -9.27
CA GLY A 60 2.18 -5.12 -8.35
C GLY A 60 3.54 -4.63 -8.83
N VAL A 61 4.58 -5.02 -8.10
CA VAL A 61 5.97 -4.71 -8.46
C VAL A 61 6.54 -5.85 -9.29
N GLN A 62 7.02 -5.52 -10.48
CA GLN A 62 7.59 -6.48 -11.42
C GLN A 62 8.98 -6.01 -11.85
N THR A 63 9.90 -6.96 -12.05
CA THR A 63 11.19 -6.69 -12.64
C THR A 63 11.05 -6.64 -14.16
N PHE A 64 11.46 -5.53 -14.78
CA PHE A 64 11.49 -5.41 -16.23
C PHE A 64 12.63 -6.24 -16.80
N VAL A 65 12.39 -6.95 -17.90
CA VAL A 65 13.39 -7.79 -18.55
C VAL A 65 13.49 -7.39 -20.02
N HIS A 66 14.53 -6.66 -20.37
CA HIS A 66 14.83 -6.29 -21.75
C HIS A 66 15.76 -7.33 -22.37
N ALA A 67 15.39 -7.86 -23.53
CA ALA A 67 16.17 -8.88 -24.23
C ALA A 67 16.68 -8.32 -25.56
N LEU A 68 18.00 -8.25 -25.72
CA LEU A 68 18.66 -7.79 -26.95
C LEU A 68 19.46 -8.92 -27.57
N ARG A 69 19.40 -9.05 -28.91
CA ARG A 69 20.37 -9.86 -29.64
C ARG A 69 21.59 -9.01 -29.97
N VAL A 70 22.76 -9.43 -29.49
CA VAL A 70 24.04 -8.79 -29.81
C VAL A 70 24.56 -9.37 -31.13
N GLU A 71 25.43 -8.63 -31.83
CA GLU A 71 26.01 -9.05 -33.12
C GLU A 71 26.74 -10.41 -33.05
N SER A 72 27.18 -10.83 -31.86
CA SER A 72 27.74 -12.17 -31.61
C SER A 72 26.72 -13.31 -31.72
N GLY A 73 25.42 -13.00 -31.85
CA GLY A 73 24.32 -13.96 -31.87
C GLY A 73 23.81 -14.35 -30.48
N GLU A 74 24.49 -13.95 -29.40
CA GLU A 74 24.09 -14.22 -28.03
C GLU A 74 23.04 -13.21 -27.53
N LEU A 75 22.17 -13.69 -26.63
CA LEU A 75 21.12 -12.87 -26.02
C LEU A 75 21.67 -12.14 -24.79
N LEU A 76 21.60 -10.82 -24.82
CA LEU A 76 21.85 -9.95 -23.67
C LEU A 76 20.51 -9.70 -22.95
N ARG A 77 20.40 -10.20 -21.73
CA ARG A 77 19.24 -10.01 -20.84
C ARG A 77 19.56 -8.92 -19.83
N ILE A 78 18.79 -7.84 -19.83
CA ILE A 78 18.95 -6.72 -18.91
C ILE A 78 17.73 -6.70 -17.99
N GLU A 79 17.95 -6.98 -16.71
CA GLU A 79 16.92 -6.95 -15.69
C GLU A 79 16.96 -5.61 -14.97
N ALA A 80 15.83 -4.90 -14.89
CA ALA A 80 15.70 -3.63 -14.20
C ALA A 80 14.59 -3.71 -13.15
N GLY A 81 14.95 -3.50 -11.88
CA GLY A 81 14.02 -3.65 -10.78
C GLY A 81 14.56 -3.11 -9.46
N TYR A 82 13.74 -3.16 -8.43
CA TYR A 82 14.08 -2.61 -7.12
C TYR A 82 15.20 -3.42 -6.46
N VAL A 83 16.26 -2.72 -6.03
CA VAL A 83 17.32 -3.24 -5.16
C VAL A 83 17.09 -2.90 -3.69
N SER A 84 16.16 -1.97 -3.43
CA SER A 84 15.61 -1.59 -2.12
C SER A 84 14.25 -0.91 -2.34
N TRP A 85 13.54 -0.56 -1.27
CA TRP A 85 12.28 0.21 -1.37
C TRP A 85 12.44 1.60 -1.99
N TRP A 86 13.68 2.09 -2.13
CA TRP A 86 13.98 3.46 -2.53
C TRP A 86 14.87 3.55 -3.76
N SER A 87 15.32 2.43 -4.34
CA SER A 87 16.25 2.46 -5.47
C SER A 87 16.00 1.31 -6.43
N VAL A 88 16.06 1.64 -7.71
CA VAL A 88 16.05 0.71 -8.83
C VAL A 88 17.49 0.45 -9.27
N GLY A 89 17.84 -0.81 -9.47
CA GLY A 89 19.11 -1.27 -10.03
C GLY A 89 18.90 -1.99 -11.35
N ILE A 90 20.03 -2.34 -11.98
CA ILE A 90 20.06 -3.15 -13.19
C ILE A 90 21.11 -4.24 -13.04
N ALA A 91 20.82 -5.41 -13.61
CA ALA A 91 21.74 -6.51 -13.76
C ALA A 91 21.70 -6.99 -15.21
N VAL A 92 22.86 -7.10 -15.84
CA VAL A 92 23.00 -7.47 -17.25
C VAL A 92 23.65 -8.84 -17.33
N PHE A 93 23.02 -9.72 -18.10
CA PHE A 93 23.44 -11.10 -18.31
C PHE A 93 23.67 -11.36 -19.79
N GLN A 94 24.75 -12.06 -20.11
CA GLN A 94 25.03 -12.61 -21.42
C GLN A 94 24.99 -14.14 -21.28
N GLY A 95 23.92 -14.74 -21.81
CA GLY A 95 23.58 -16.12 -21.45
C GLY A 95 23.34 -16.27 -19.94
N ASP A 96 24.07 -17.18 -19.30
CA ASP A 96 24.02 -17.39 -17.84
C ASP A 96 25.05 -16.55 -17.06
N HIS A 97 25.96 -15.85 -17.76
CA HIS A 97 27.02 -15.09 -17.11
C HIS A 97 26.59 -13.64 -16.88
N LYS A 98 26.78 -13.15 -15.65
CA LYS A 98 26.47 -11.77 -15.30
C LYS A 98 27.64 -10.87 -15.68
N VAL A 99 27.39 -9.90 -16.56
CA VAL A 99 28.44 -9.03 -17.14
C VAL A 99 28.46 -7.63 -16.54
N TYR A 100 27.35 -7.18 -15.94
CA TYR A 100 27.28 -5.87 -15.28
C TYR A 100 26.23 -5.84 -14.16
N GLU A 101 26.53 -5.11 -13.10
CA GLU A 101 25.59 -4.74 -12.03
C GLU A 101 25.75 -3.27 -11.69
N SER A 102 24.64 -2.53 -11.63
CA SER A 102 24.72 -1.15 -11.10
C SER A 102 24.90 -1.11 -9.59
N HIS A 103 24.53 -2.18 -8.88
CA HIS A 103 24.66 -2.30 -7.44
C HIS A 103 25.27 -3.68 -7.09
N PRO A 104 26.60 -3.76 -6.94
CA PRO A 104 27.30 -5.02 -6.73
C PRO A 104 26.71 -5.84 -5.57
N GLY A 105 26.36 -7.10 -5.83
CA GLY A 105 25.85 -8.03 -4.84
C GLY A 105 24.40 -7.79 -4.36
N LYS A 106 23.68 -6.84 -4.96
CA LYS A 106 22.25 -6.62 -4.68
C LYS A 106 21.37 -7.28 -5.72
N ASN A 107 20.28 -7.91 -5.26
CA ASN A 107 19.29 -8.52 -6.15
C ASN A 107 18.32 -7.45 -6.69
N VAL A 108 18.27 -7.29 -8.01
CA VAL A 108 17.34 -6.37 -8.69
C VAL A 108 15.89 -6.84 -8.66
N ARG A 109 15.65 -8.10 -8.27
CA ARG A 109 14.32 -8.67 -8.01
C ARG A 109 13.96 -8.61 -6.53
N PHE A 110 14.59 -7.75 -5.72
CA PHE A 110 14.38 -7.71 -4.26
C PHE A 110 12.91 -7.46 -3.90
N ALA A 111 12.26 -6.47 -4.51
CA ALA A 111 10.87 -6.17 -4.21
C ALA A 111 9.92 -7.28 -4.69
N GLU A 112 10.21 -7.88 -5.84
CA GLU A 112 9.43 -9.00 -6.37
C GLU A 112 9.56 -10.24 -5.47
N GLY A 113 10.77 -10.57 -5.01
CA GLY A 113 11.02 -11.64 -4.03
C GLY A 113 10.35 -11.38 -2.68
N MET A 114 10.43 -10.15 -2.18
CA MET A 114 9.63 -9.71 -1.02
C MET A 114 8.13 -9.91 -1.27
N MET A 115 7.63 -9.58 -2.47
CA MET A 115 6.25 -9.78 -2.92
C MET A 115 5.88 -11.25 -3.21
N GLN A 116 6.82 -12.16 -3.26
CA GLN A 116 6.58 -13.61 -3.40
C GLN A 116 6.82 -14.36 -2.09
N GLY A 117 7.21 -13.66 -1.02
CA GLY A 117 7.53 -14.27 0.28
C GLY A 117 8.87 -15.00 0.31
N ALA A 118 9.73 -14.77 -0.69
CA ALA A 118 11.11 -15.25 -0.66
C ALA A 118 11.89 -14.47 0.41
N ALA A 119 12.58 -15.19 1.29
CA ALA A 119 13.48 -14.56 2.25
C ALA A 119 14.58 -13.78 1.48
N PRO A 120 15.08 -12.65 2.01
CA PRO A 120 16.21 -11.98 1.41
C PRO A 120 17.42 -12.91 1.50
N SER A 121 17.76 -13.57 0.40
CA SER A 121 18.96 -14.38 0.30
C SER A 121 20.16 -13.47 0.53
N ALA A 122 20.89 -13.72 1.62
CA ALA A 122 22.22 -13.16 1.80
C ALA A 122 23.11 -13.62 0.63
N ALA A 123 24.02 -12.75 0.23
CA ALA A 123 24.88 -12.93 -0.93
C ALA A 123 25.54 -14.32 -0.99
N GLY A 124 25.47 -14.94 -2.17
CA GLY A 124 26.28 -16.11 -2.53
C GLY A 124 25.60 -17.45 -2.31
N ASP A 125 24.71 -17.85 -3.23
CA ASP A 125 24.75 -19.21 -3.77
C ASP A 125 23.95 -19.26 -5.08
N PHE A 126 24.67 -19.53 -6.17
CA PHE A 126 24.10 -19.85 -7.47
C PHE A 126 24.15 -21.37 -7.60
N LEU A 127 23.18 -21.93 -8.33
CA LEU A 127 22.97 -23.35 -8.65
C LEU A 127 22.07 -24.13 -7.68
N VAL A 128 20.75 -23.98 -7.83
CA VAL A 128 19.83 -25.14 -7.99
C VAL A 128 18.60 -24.66 -8.78
N ASN A 129 18.39 -25.27 -9.95
CA ASN A 129 17.11 -25.30 -10.64
C ASN A 129 16.05 -25.87 -9.70
N THR A 130 15.25 -25.00 -9.09
CA THR A 130 13.96 -25.39 -8.52
C THR A 130 12.90 -24.77 -9.42
N PRO A 131 11.98 -25.55 -10.02
CA PRO A 131 10.85 -24.96 -10.70
C PRO A 131 9.99 -24.32 -9.63
N THR A 132 10.17 -23.01 -9.42
CA THR A 132 9.29 -22.21 -8.61
C THR A 132 7.95 -22.20 -9.34
N THR A 133 6.99 -22.97 -8.84
CA THR A 133 5.56 -22.70 -8.97
C THR A 133 5.30 -21.34 -8.32
N GLY A 134 5.73 -20.28 -9.01
CA GLY A 134 5.45 -18.90 -8.66
C GLY A 134 3.99 -18.64 -8.91
N LEU A 135 3.31 -18.05 -7.92
CA LEU A 135 2.01 -17.43 -8.13
C LEU A 135 2.12 -16.49 -9.34
N ASN A 136 1.35 -16.77 -10.40
CA ASN A 136 1.43 -16.03 -11.66
C ASN A 136 1.12 -14.56 -11.40
N LEU A 137 2.01 -13.65 -11.80
CA LEU A 137 1.78 -12.20 -11.71
C LEU A 137 0.51 -11.76 -12.46
N GLY A 138 0.14 -12.48 -13.53
CA GLY A 138 -1.14 -12.30 -14.23
C GLY A 138 -2.36 -12.63 -13.34
N GLU A 139 -2.29 -13.69 -12.52
CA GLU A 139 -3.36 -14.06 -11.59
C GLU A 139 -3.50 -13.03 -10.45
N MET A 140 -2.40 -12.40 -10.00
CA MET A 140 -2.44 -11.30 -9.02
C MET A 140 -3.07 -10.01 -9.58
N GLY A 141 -2.74 -9.64 -10.82
CA GLY A 141 -3.36 -8.50 -11.51
C GLY A 141 -4.86 -8.70 -11.74
N GLU A 142 -5.25 -9.89 -12.21
CA GLU A 142 -6.66 -10.25 -12.41
C GLU A 142 -7.45 -10.32 -11.09
N THR A 143 -6.87 -10.87 -10.03
CA THR A 143 -7.52 -10.91 -8.70
C THR A 143 -7.67 -9.52 -8.10
N ASN A 144 -6.70 -8.61 -8.25
CA ASN A 144 -6.82 -7.23 -7.82
C ASN A 144 -7.89 -6.45 -8.60
N GLN A 145 -7.93 -6.60 -9.92
CA GLN A 145 -9.00 -6.00 -10.73
C GLN A 145 -10.37 -6.52 -10.34
N SER A 146 -10.51 -7.83 -10.11
CA SER A 146 -11.75 -8.46 -9.65
C SER A 146 -12.19 -7.91 -8.27
N LYS A 147 -11.26 -7.78 -7.32
CA LYS A 147 -11.51 -7.16 -6.01
C LYS A 147 -11.98 -5.71 -6.15
N TRP A 148 -11.32 -4.92 -7.00
CA TRP A 148 -11.72 -3.54 -7.29
C TRP A 148 -13.14 -3.45 -7.87
N GLN A 149 -13.44 -4.24 -8.91
CA GLN A 149 -14.77 -4.23 -9.55
C GLN A 149 -15.88 -4.56 -8.57
N ARG A 150 -15.61 -5.46 -7.61
CA ARG A 150 -16.56 -5.84 -6.56
C ARG A 150 -16.75 -4.76 -5.50
N ASN A 151 -15.68 -4.08 -5.09
CA ASN A 151 -15.69 -3.20 -3.91
C ASN A 151 -15.79 -1.70 -4.22
N LYS A 152 -15.69 -1.29 -5.50
CA LYS A 152 -15.70 0.12 -5.92
C LYS A 152 -16.89 0.92 -5.37
N TYR A 153 -18.09 0.31 -5.32
CA TYR A 153 -19.30 0.99 -4.84
C TYR A 153 -19.22 1.37 -3.36
N SER A 154 -18.65 0.50 -2.53
CA SER A 154 -18.39 0.81 -1.13
C SER A 154 -17.36 1.90 -0.95
N ILE A 155 -16.29 1.89 -1.76
CA ILE A 155 -15.27 2.94 -1.72
C ILE A 155 -15.89 4.30 -2.08
N TYR A 156 -16.75 4.34 -3.10
CA TYR A 156 -17.46 5.56 -3.47
C TYR A 156 -18.45 6.02 -2.39
N ALA A 157 -19.15 5.09 -1.73
CA ALA A 157 -20.07 5.42 -0.64
C ALA A 157 -19.33 6.06 0.54
N ASP A 158 -18.18 5.51 0.95
CA ASP A 158 -17.35 6.07 2.01
C ASP A 158 -16.78 7.44 1.63
N LEU A 159 -16.30 7.59 0.40
CA LEU A 159 -15.82 8.87 -0.12
C LEU A 159 -16.92 9.93 -0.12
N ALA A 160 -18.15 9.56 -0.52
CA ALA A 160 -19.30 10.45 -0.52
C ALA A 160 -19.70 10.87 0.91
N LEU A 161 -19.68 9.95 1.88
CA LEU A 161 -19.90 10.28 3.30
C LEU A 161 -18.83 11.23 3.84
N GLY A 162 -17.55 10.99 3.52
CA GLY A 162 -16.46 11.87 3.90
C GLY A 162 -16.59 13.27 3.29
N ALA A 163 -16.95 13.35 2.00
CA ALA A 163 -17.22 14.61 1.32
C ALA A 163 -18.41 15.35 1.93
N LEU A 164 -19.50 14.64 2.28
CA LEU A 164 -20.66 15.22 2.96
C LEU A 164 -20.26 15.85 4.30
N PHE A 165 -19.51 15.12 5.12
CA PHE A 165 -19.00 15.62 6.41
C PHE A 165 -18.17 16.89 6.20
N TYR A 166 -17.24 16.87 5.24
CA TYR A 166 -16.38 18.02 4.94
C TYR A 166 -17.19 19.23 4.47
N LEU A 167 -18.11 19.06 3.52
CA LEU A 167 -18.91 20.17 2.98
C LEU A 167 -19.77 20.81 4.08
N VAL A 168 -20.41 19.99 4.91
CA VAL A 168 -21.23 20.49 6.02
C VAL A 168 -20.37 21.24 7.03
N GLY A 169 -19.26 20.66 7.49
CA GLY A 169 -18.36 21.33 8.42
C GLY A 169 -17.78 22.62 7.85
N LYS A 170 -17.44 22.64 6.56
CA LYS A 170 -16.87 23.80 5.87
C LYS A 170 -17.88 24.94 5.69
N PHE A 171 -19.12 24.65 5.29
CA PHE A 171 -20.12 25.68 5.00
C PHE A 171 -20.86 26.18 6.24
N THR A 172 -21.04 25.32 7.25
CA THR A 172 -21.75 25.70 8.48
C THR A 172 -20.80 26.22 9.56
N GLY A 173 -19.52 25.82 9.53
CA GLY A 173 -18.59 26.07 10.63
C GLY A 173 -18.87 25.24 11.88
N ASP A 174 -19.85 24.32 11.83
CA ASP A 174 -20.29 23.51 12.96
C ASP A 174 -19.89 22.04 12.74
N LEU A 175 -18.88 21.60 13.49
CA LEU A 175 -18.37 20.24 13.44
C LEU A 175 -19.35 19.23 14.08
N ALA A 176 -20.16 19.66 15.04
CA ALA A 176 -21.17 18.81 15.66
C ALA A 176 -22.30 18.51 14.66
N LEU A 177 -22.75 19.53 13.92
CA LEU A 177 -23.73 19.36 12.85
C LEU A 177 -23.17 18.48 11.72
N ALA A 178 -21.90 18.65 11.34
CA ALA A 178 -21.23 17.76 10.38
C ALA A 178 -21.21 16.30 10.86
N ALA A 179 -20.91 16.07 12.14
CA ALA A 179 -20.91 14.73 12.73
C ALA A 179 -22.31 14.09 12.76
N ILE A 180 -23.35 14.87 13.13
CA ILE A 180 -24.74 14.39 13.13
C ILE A 180 -25.19 14.03 11.71
N VAL A 181 -24.89 14.88 10.72
CA VAL A 181 -25.23 14.62 9.32
C VAL A 181 -24.47 13.40 8.78
N GLY A 182 -23.18 13.28 9.09
CA GLY A 182 -22.37 12.10 8.73
C GLY A 182 -22.90 10.81 9.34
N ALA A 183 -23.26 10.81 10.63
CA ALA A 183 -23.84 9.67 11.32
C ALA A 183 -25.22 9.29 10.72
N THR A 184 -26.05 10.28 10.41
CA THR A 184 -27.36 10.09 9.77
C THR A 184 -27.20 9.51 8.36
N GLY A 185 -26.23 10.00 7.58
CA GLY A 185 -25.89 9.47 6.26
C GLY A 185 -25.43 8.01 6.34
N GLY A 186 -24.54 7.69 7.28
CA GLY A 186 -24.08 6.33 7.53
C GLY A 186 -25.22 5.38 7.89
N LEU A 187 -26.11 5.79 8.80
CA LEU A 187 -27.29 5.01 9.17
C LEU A 187 -28.26 4.82 7.99
N THR A 188 -28.44 5.86 7.17
CA THR A 188 -29.24 5.78 5.95
C THR A 188 -28.66 4.75 4.97
N LEU A 189 -27.34 4.72 4.80
CA LEU A 189 -26.67 3.69 3.99
C LEU A 189 -26.90 2.28 4.55
N VAL A 190 -26.90 2.10 5.87
CA VAL A 190 -27.23 0.80 6.49
C VAL A 190 -28.65 0.35 6.12
N VAL A 191 -29.61 1.27 6.11
CA VAL A 191 -31.00 0.97 5.71
C VAL A 191 -31.09 0.69 4.21
N VAL A 192 -30.46 1.53 3.38
CA VAL A 192 -30.45 1.40 1.91
C VAL A 192 -29.78 0.10 1.47
N GLN A 193 -28.73 -0.35 2.18
CA GLN A 193 -28.04 -1.61 1.90
C GLN A 193 -29.00 -2.80 1.88
N ARG A 194 -30.07 -2.79 2.67
CA ARG A 194 -31.09 -3.86 2.68
C ARG A 194 -31.80 -4.02 1.32
N PHE A 195 -31.84 -2.95 0.54
CA PHE A 195 -32.53 -2.89 -0.75
C PHE A 195 -31.56 -2.81 -1.94
N ALA A 196 -30.27 -2.54 -1.68
CA ALA A 196 -29.25 -2.47 -2.71
C ALA A 196 -28.71 -3.87 -3.08
N THR A 197 -28.67 -4.16 -4.37
CA THR A 197 -28.07 -5.39 -4.90
C THR A 197 -26.53 -5.35 -4.83
N VAL A 198 -25.95 -4.16 -4.71
CA VAL A 198 -24.50 -3.93 -4.60
C VAL A 198 -24.08 -3.73 -3.14
N ASP A 199 -22.85 -4.13 -2.80
CA ASP A 199 -22.27 -3.90 -1.46
C ASP A 199 -21.79 -2.44 -1.35
N LEU A 200 -22.62 -1.61 -0.71
CA LEU A 200 -22.35 -0.18 -0.44
C LEU A 200 -21.57 0.00 0.86
N LEU A 201 -21.65 -0.96 1.79
CA LEU A 201 -21.08 -0.82 3.13
C LEU A 201 -19.67 -1.40 3.23
N GLY A 202 -19.26 -2.25 2.29
CA GLY A 202 -17.90 -2.78 2.24
C GLY A 202 -17.52 -3.68 3.41
N GLY A 203 -18.53 -4.06 4.19
CA GLY A 203 -18.38 -4.71 5.48
C GLY A 203 -17.93 -3.80 6.65
N PHE A 204 -17.30 -2.65 6.43
CA PHE A 204 -16.82 -1.76 7.50
C PHE A 204 -17.78 -0.63 7.87
N ALA A 205 -18.63 -0.17 6.95
CA ALA A 205 -19.44 1.02 7.18
C ALA A 205 -20.46 0.87 8.31
N VAL A 206 -20.99 -0.33 8.59
CA VAL A 206 -21.85 -0.57 9.77
C VAL A 206 -21.07 -0.31 11.05
N PHE A 207 -19.86 -0.87 11.14
CA PHE A 207 -18.99 -0.69 12.29
C PHE A 207 -18.57 0.78 12.44
N GLY A 208 -18.18 1.42 11.34
CA GLY A 208 -17.87 2.86 11.31
C GLY A 208 -19.04 3.72 11.74
N THR A 209 -20.26 3.41 11.29
CA THR A 209 -21.48 4.12 11.69
C THR A 209 -21.74 3.97 13.19
N ILE A 210 -21.64 2.75 13.74
CA ILE A 210 -21.79 2.53 15.19
C ILE A 210 -20.72 3.32 15.96
N MET A 211 -19.47 3.29 15.51
CA MET A 211 -18.39 4.04 16.14
C MET A 211 -18.58 5.56 16.05
N LEU A 212 -19.13 6.07 14.94
CA LEU A 212 -19.49 7.48 14.80
C LEU A 212 -20.60 7.87 15.79
N VAL A 213 -21.62 7.04 15.97
CA VAL A 213 -22.68 7.29 16.95
C VAL A 213 -22.10 7.30 18.37
N ILE A 214 -21.29 6.31 18.74
CA ILE A 214 -20.62 6.25 20.05
C ILE A 214 -19.75 7.50 20.25
N SER A 215 -18.96 7.86 19.23
CA SER A 215 -18.08 9.04 19.22
C SER A 215 -18.86 10.35 19.38
N ALA A 216 -20.01 10.48 18.71
CA ALA A 216 -20.88 11.65 18.80
C ALA A 216 -21.55 11.75 20.17
N THR A 217 -22.10 10.64 20.69
CA THR A 217 -22.66 10.57 22.04
C THR A 217 -21.63 10.96 23.09
N PHE A 218 -20.40 10.46 22.95
CA PHE A 218 -19.30 10.81 23.84
C PHE A 218 -19.01 12.32 23.83
N SER A 219 -18.93 12.93 22.64
CA SER A 219 -18.70 14.37 22.49
C SER A 219 -19.84 15.26 23.00
N LEU A 220 -21.09 14.77 22.99
CA LEU A 220 -22.22 15.51 23.56
C LEU A 220 -22.30 15.37 25.08
N ALA A 221 -21.95 14.19 25.61
CA ALA A 221 -22.05 13.90 27.04
C ALA A 221 -20.85 14.42 27.86
N LEU A 222 -19.66 14.48 27.26
CA LEU A 222 -18.41 14.83 27.94
C LEU A 222 -17.70 15.95 27.17
N GLN A 223 -17.89 17.18 27.63
CA GLN A 223 -17.39 18.39 26.97
C GLN A 223 -16.10 18.93 27.56
N ASP A 224 -15.64 18.42 28.72
CA ASP A 224 -14.41 18.90 29.35
C ASP A 224 -13.17 18.54 28.52
N ASP A 225 -12.19 19.45 28.49
CA ASP A 225 -10.96 19.32 27.69
C ASP A 225 -10.22 18.01 27.93
N TYR A 226 -10.18 17.55 29.18
CA TYR A 226 -9.62 16.24 29.54
C TYR A 226 -10.31 15.08 28.81
N TRP A 227 -11.65 15.08 28.77
CA TRP A 227 -12.40 14.02 28.09
C TRP A 227 -12.29 14.12 26.57
N VAL A 228 -12.12 15.32 26.03
CA VAL A 228 -11.81 15.53 24.61
C VAL A 228 -10.48 14.85 24.25
N GLN A 229 -9.44 15.03 25.07
CA GLN A 229 -8.14 14.38 24.87
C GLN A 229 -8.23 12.84 25.04
N MET A 230 -9.01 12.37 26.02
CA MET A 230 -9.18 10.94 26.31
C MET A 230 -10.08 10.18 25.32
N LYS A 231 -10.89 10.89 24.54
CA LYS A 231 -11.81 10.30 23.57
C LYS A 231 -11.09 9.33 22.62
N GLY A 232 -9.93 9.74 22.09
CA GLY A 232 -9.11 8.91 21.20
C GLY A 232 -8.65 7.61 21.88
N THR A 233 -8.20 7.71 23.13
CA THR A 233 -7.78 6.54 23.94
C THR A 233 -8.94 5.57 24.15
N ILE A 234 -10.09 6.04 24.60
CA ILE A 234 -11.24 5.19 24.95
C ILE A 234 -11.79 4.49 23.70
N LEU A 235 -12.02 5.25 22.63
CA LEU A 235 -12.52 4.69 21.36
C LEU A 235 -11.49 3.76 20.70
N GLY A 236 -10.20 4.09 20.83
CA GLY A 236 -9.09 3.27 20.36
C GLY A 236 -9.04 1.92 21.07
N LEU A 237 -9.12 1.91 22.40
CA LEU A 237 -9.16 0.68 23.20
C LEU A 237 -10.42 -0.14 22.96
N LEU A 238 -11.58 0.50 22.79
CA LEU A 238 -12.82 -0.19 22.44
C LEU A 238 -12.69 -0.89 21.07
N THR A 239 -12.21 -0.16 20.07
CA THR A 239 -11.95 -0.70 18.72
C THR A 239 -10.96 -1.85 18.78
N ALA A 240 -9.83 -1.65 19.47
CA ALA A 240 -8.81 -2.68 19.61
C ALA A 240 -9.34 -3.94 20.29
N SER A 241 -10.19 -3.80 21.32
CA SER A 241 -10.80 -4.94 22.01
C SER A 241 -11.69 -5.76 21.07
N ILE A 242 -12.50 -5.09 20.25
CA ILE A 242 -13.37 -5.75 19.27
C ILE A 242 -12.54 -6.48 18.21
N PHE A 243 -11.46 -5.86 17.72
CA PHE A 243 -10.52 -6.49 16.80
C PHE A 243 -9.78 -7.68 17.42
N MET A 244 -9.40 -7.57 18.70
CA MET A 244 -8.75 -8.68 19.44
C MET A 244 -9.70 -9.87 19.56
N ILE A 245 -10.97 -9.61 19.91
CA ILE A 245 -11.99 -10.64 20.04
C ILE A 245 -12.19 -11.37 18.71
N ASP A 246 -12.29 -10.62 17.61
CA ASP A 246 -12.42 -11.21 16.28
C ASP A 246 -11.17 -12.02 15.90
N GLY A 247 -9.98 -11.47 16.10
CA GLY A 247 -8.71 -12.12 15.75
C GLY A 247 -8.44 -13.40 16.53
N VAL A 248 -8.66 -13.38 17.86
CA VAL A 248 -8.35 -14.50 18.76
C VAL A 248 -9.46 -15.56 18.73
N PHE A 249 -10.72 -15.17 18.89
CA PHE A 249 -11.81 -16.13 19.06
C PHE A 249 -12.52 -16.50 17.77
N ARG A 250 -12.53 -15.60 16.77
CA ARG A 250 -13.20 -15.82 15.49
C ARG A 250 -12.23 -16.00 14.32
N GLN A 251 -10.94 -16.11 14.61
CA GLN A 251 -9.87 -16.25 13.60
C GLN A 251 -9.87 -15.12 12.54
N GLY A 252 -10.34 -13.92 12.91
CA GLY A 252 -10.45 -12.77 12.01
C GLY A 252 -11.57 -12.87 10.98
N ALA A 253 -12.54 -13.76 11.17
CA ALA A 253 -13.61 -14.03 10.21
C ALA A 253 -14.47 -12.80 9.88
N TYR A 254 -14.50 -11.78 10.76
CA TYR A 254 -15.21 -10.54 10.48
C TYR A 254 -14.27 -9.45 9.95
N PHE A 255 -13.41 -8.89 10.79
CA PHE A 255 -12.60 -7.72 10.44
C PHE A 255 -11.42 -8.10 9.58
N GLY A 256 -10.71 -9.17 9.92
CA GLY A 256 -9.55 -9.62 9.14
C GLY A 256 -9.92 -9.98 7.70
N ALA A 257 -11.01 -10.72 7.54
CA ALA A 257 -11.58 -11.06 6.23
C ALA A 257 -12.01 -9.83 5.42
N ARG A 258 -12.46 -8.75 6.08
CA ARG A 258 -12.82 -7.50 5.40
C ARG A 258 -11.61 -6.69 4.98
N ILE A 259 -10.57 -6.59 5.82
CA ILE A 259 -9.33 -5.88 5.45
C ILE A 259 -8.73 -6.52 4.21
N GLU A 260 -8.64 -7.85 4.16
CA GLU A 260 -8.06 -8.56 3.02
C GLU A 260 -8.79 -8.28 1.69
N ARG A 261 -10.10 -7.97 1.71
CA ARG A 261 -10.86 -7.61 0.49
C ARG A 261 -10.31 -6.38 -0.22
N TYR A 262 -9.69 -5.48 0.53
CA TYR A 262 -9.11 -4.24 0.02
C TYR A 262 -7.60 -4.32 -0.17
N MET A 263 -6.98 -5.41 0.27
CA MET A 263 -5.54 -5.58 0.17
C MET A 263 -5.15 -6.29 -1.13
N PRO A 264 -4.08 -5.81 -1.80
CA PRO A 264 -3.57 -6.45 -3.01
C PRO A 264 -2.79 -7.75 -2.74
N LEU A 265 -2.57 -8.08 -1.46
CA LEU A 265 -1.80 -9.23 -1.01
C LEU A 265 -2.69 -10.13 -0.13
N PRO A 266 -2.51 -11.46 -0.18
CA PRO A 266 -3.20 -12.38 0.71
C PRO A 266 -2.68 -12.25 2.14
N LEU A 267 -3.59 -12.23 3.12
CA LEU A 267 -3.29 -12.01 4.53
C LEU A 267 -3.94 -13.08 5.41
N HIS A 268 -3.27 -13.48 6.49
CA HIS A 268 -3.88 -14.29 7.54
C HIS A 268 -4.88 -13.45 8.33
N HIS A 269 -6.17 -13.77 8.22
CA HIS A 269 -7.27 -12.99 8.81
C HIS A 269 -7.11 -12.77 10.32
N ASN A 270 -6.72 -13.81 11.05
CA ASN A 270 -6.48 -13.74 12.49
C ASN A 270 -5.33 -12.79 12.82
N ARG A 271 -4.20 -12.89 12.11
CA ARG A 271 -3.03 -12.05 12.33
C ARG A 271 -3.32 -10.59 11.99
N ILE A 272 -3.96 -10.30 10.86
CA ILE A 272 -4.28 -8.91 10.54
C ILE A 272 -5.23 -8.31 11.58
N ALA A 273 -6.23 -9.06 12.07
CA ALA A 273 -7.13 -8.58 13.12
C ALA A 273 -6.40 -8.34 14.46
N ILE A 274 -5.56 -9.28 14.90
CA ILE A 274 -4.74 -9.13 16.12
C ILE A 274 -3.74 -7.99 15.98
N GLY A 275 -3.08 -7.86 14.83
CA GLY A 275 -2.13 -6.80 14.57
C GLY A 275 -2.77 -5.42 14.59
N MET A 276 -3.95 -5.27 13.96
CA MET A 276 -4.73 -4.03 14.03
C MET A 276 -5.18 -3.71 15.45
N SER A 277 -5.52 -4.71 16.26
CA SER A 277 -5.77 -4.53 17.68
C SER A 277 -4.53 -4.00 18.41
N GLY A 278 -3.36 -4.59 18.16
CA GLY A 278 -2.08 -4.13 18.69
C GLY A 278 -1.79 -2.68 18.34
N THR A 279 -1.98 -2.29 17.08
CA THR A 279 -1.88 -0.89 16.64
C THR A 279 -2.82 0.00 17.45
N GLY A 280 -4.10 -0.36 17.57
CA GLY A 280 -5.08 0.43 18.33
C GLY A 280 -4.69 0.60 19.81
N ILE A 281 -4.16 -0.45 20.45
CA ILE A 281 -3.67 -0.37 21.84
C ILE A 281 -2.47 0.58 21.94
N VAL A 282 -1.48 0.42 21.05
CA VAL A 282 -0.27 1.27 21.06
C VAL A 282 -0.64 2.73 20.85
N MET A 283 -1.51 3.03 19.87
CA MET A 283 -1.94 4.40 19.60
C MET A 283 -2.74 4.98 20.78
N ALA A 284 -3.64 4.19 21.39
CA ALA A 284 -4.40 4.63 22.56
C ALA A 284 -3.50 4.91 23.76
N LEU A 285 -2.53 4.03 24.04
CA LEU A 285 -1.57 4.22 25.14
C LEU A 285 -0.64 5.41 24.88
N ALA A 286 -0.22 5.61 23.63
CA ALA A 286 0.57 6.77 23.25
C ALA A 286 -0.21 8.07 23.45
N ASN A 287 -1.48 8.13 22.99
CA ASN A 287 -2.35 9.28 23.22
C ASN A 287 -2.57 9.53 24.72
N TYR A 288 -2.85 8.48 25.50
CA TYR A 288 -2.98 8.59 26.96
C TYR A 288 -1.72 9.16 27.61
N TYR A 289 -0.56 8.60 27.26
CA TYR A 289 0.72 9.05 27.79
C TYR A 289 0.99 10.52 27.44
N VAL A 290 0.72 10.93 26.20
CA VAL A 290 0.90 12.31 25.77
C VAL A 290 -0.03 13.26 26.51
N ALA A 291 -1.32 12.93 26.60
CA ALA A 291 -2.31 13.78 27.26
C ALA A 291 -2.07 13.92 28.77
N GLU A 292 -1.59 12.87 29.45
CA GLU A 292 -1.36 12.91 30.91
C GLU A 292 -0.04 13.59 31.30
N ASN A 293 0.98 13.54 30.43
CA ASN A 293 2.35 13.95 30.79
C ASN A 293 2.83 15.21 30.07
N PHE A 294 2.09 15.73 29.09
CA PHE A 294 2.50 16.90 28.31
C PHE A 294 1.42 17.98 28.31
N SER A 295 1.76 19.17 27.77
CA SER A 295 0.81 20.25 27.60
C SER A 295 -0.19 19.97 26.48
N GLU A 296 -1.32 20.67 26.53
CA GLU A 296 -2.34 20.63 25.47
C GLU A 296 -1.78 21.01 24.09
N ASP A 297 -0.90 22.02 24.01
CA ASP A 297 -0.24 22.41 22.76
C ASP A 297 0.59 21.27 22.16
N PHE A 298 1.27 20.50 23.01
CA PHE A 298 2.02 19.34 22.55
C PHE A 298 1.08 18.19 22.16
N TRP A 299 0.00 17.97 22.89
CA TRP A 299 -1.02 16.99 22.52
C TRP A 299 -1.65 17.31 21.15
N LEU A 300 -1.97 18.59 20.86
CA LEU A 300 -2.44 19.01 19.53
C LEU A 300 -1.40 18.72 18.44
N THR A 301 -0.12 18.96 18.73
CA THR A 301 0.97 18.61 17.80
C THR A 301 1.03 17.11 17.56
N TRP A 302 0.89 16.30 18.61
CA TRP A 302 0.85 14.85 18.53
C TRP A 302 -0.28 14.35 17.63
N THR A 303 -1.52 14.74 17.93
CA THR A 303 -2.70 14.26 17.18
C THR A 303 -2.72 14.75 15.74
N THR A 304 -2.11 15.91 15.46
CA THR A 304 -2.12 16.49 14.11
C THR A 304 -1.01 15.92 13.23
N PHE A 305 0.20 15.72 13.78
CA PHE A 305 1.38 15.47 12.95
C PHE A 305 2.11 14.16 13.26
N LEU A 306 2.06 13.65 14.49
CA LEU A 306 2.86 12.49 14.91
C LEU A 306 2.06 11.19 14.91
N ASP A 307 0.77 11.26 15.25
CA ASP A 307 -0.14 10.13 15.32
C ASP A 307 -0.29 9.42 13.97
N MET A 308 -0.44 10.18 12.88
CA MET A 308 -0.65 9.64 11.54
C MET A 308 0.59 8.90 10.99
N PRO A 309 1.82 9.47 10.99
CA PRO A 309 3.01 8.73 10.58
C PRO A 309 3.26 7.46 11.41
N LEU A 310 3.04 7.51 12.72
CA LEU A 310 3.21 6.35 13.59
C LEU A 310 2.20 5.25 13.26
N SER A 311 0.92 5.60 13.11
CA SER A 311 -0.12 4.63 12.76
C SER A 311 0.13 4.00 11.38
N ILE A 312 0.61 4.76 10.40
CA ILE A 312 1.02 4.24 9.08
C ILE A 312 2.17 3.23 9.23
N ALA A 313 3.21 3.57 10.00
CA ALA A 313 4.36 2.69 10.20
C ALA A 313 3.95 1.37 10.87
N LEU A 314 3.13 1.45 11.92
CA LEU A 314 2.57 0.27 12.60
C LEU A 314 1.69 -0.56 11.68
N PHE A 315 0.85 0.09 10.86
CA PHE A 315 0.01 -0.59 9.88
C PHE A 315 0.83 -1.39 8.87
N TYR A 316 1.90 -0.82 8.31
CA TYR A 316 2.78 -1.54 7.40
C TYR A 316 3.53 -2.68 8.10
N ALA A 317 3.97 -2.48 9.35
CA ALA A 317 4.59 -3.55 10.14
C ALA A 317 3.62 -4.72 10.36
N VAL A 318 2.34 -4.42 10.64
CA VAL A 318 1.28 -5.42 10.77
C VAL A 318 1.01 -6.14 9.45
N ILE A 319 0.91 -5.43 8.32
CA ILE A 319 0.74 -6.06 7.00
C ILE A 319 1.89 -7.03 6.73
N PHE A 320 3.13 -6.59 6.97
CA PHE A 320 4.31 -7.42 6.77
C PHE A 320 4.26 -8.70 7.62
N TRP A 321 3.82 -8.59 8.87
CA TRP A 321 3.69 -9.72 9.78
C TRP A 321 2.50 -10.66 9.46
N ALA A 322 1.37 -10.08 9.05
CA ALA A 322 0.13 -10.81 8.77
C ALA A 322 0.11 -11.48 7.39
N ARG A 323 1.08 -11.15 6.53
CA ARG A 323 1.19 -11.66 5.18
C ARG A 323 1.27 -13.18 5.12
N ARG A 324 0.51 -13.78 4.19
CA ARG A 324 0.63 -15.21 3.85
C ARG A 324 1.87 -15.45 2.98
N LYS A 325 2.65 -16.47 3.33
CA LYS A 325 3.77 -16.97 2.53
C LYS A 325 3.30 -18.14 1.67
N SER A 326 3.94 -18.37 0.53
CA SER A 326 3.58 -19.47 -0.40
C SER A 326 3.67 -20.87 0.23
N THR A 327 4.32 -21.00 1.39
CA THR A 327 4.47 -22.24 2.17
C THR A 327 3.37 -22.45 3.20
N ASP A 328 2.49 -21.47 3.42
CA ASP A 328 1.45 -21.58 4.44
C ASP A 328 0.31 -22.50 3.95
N PRO A 329 -0.18 -23.45 4.78
CA PRO A 329 -1.33 -24.26 4.41
C PRO A 329 -2.57 -23.37 4.23
N VAL A 330 -3.39 -23.71 3.22
CA VAL A 330 -4.64 -23.03 2.88
C VAL A 330 -5.65 -23.12 4.00
#